data_AF-A0A8J7D313-F1
#
_entry.id   AF-A0A8J7D313-F1
#
_cell.length_a   1.000
_cell.length_b   1.000
_cell.length_c   1.000
_cell.angle_alpha   90.00
_cell.angle_beta   90.00
_cell.angle_gamma   90.00
#
_symmetry.space_group_name_H-M   'P 1'
#
loop_
_entity.id
_entity.type
_entity.pdbx_description
1 polymer ?
#
loop_
_entity_poly.entity_id
_entity_poly.type
_entity_poly.pdbx_seq_one_letter_code
_entity_poly.pdbx_strand_id
1 'polypeptide(L)'
;MKKFLLVLALLLAMTNAATASELDAADIRLTCAMCSFGAYSSDESYLMRSLLNARGWTIEKISTNSARADAKGYLVSRGDVKILAIAGTETLKDVEVDFRFGRVNLNDNTTLDEDDKASADKLFVHRGFRDYADVVLSEGLGERLMASLKKNPNETLYLTGHSLGGAVAIVAGIRLTDRGVDKNRLQVITFGSPAVGSRALAKTYADRLNLTRVAMKGDVLKKSLRALGYVQFGQTIEYRQSLDDNHFEHKMAVYLDCAFRDYYAAGGNLRHDSSDKVPAKIYAAPLIVLKGGLSKPDRELILLALDDSLANHFGNVTFADERSVELKEKDIPDGNFNEFIAAARDRDCRYVLIRILRAKKIRDAPLGDRLVTLEEIVLDANGFPLSMQTSGASTENLTIFEAALTAQESLNATLKSAIK
;
A
#
# COMPACT_ATOMS: atom_id res chain seq x y z
N MET A 1 -15.51 -39.57 -22.38
CA MET A 1 -16.23 -38.36 -21.94
C MET A 1 -16.15 -38.09 -20.43
N LYS A 2 -16.65 -38.95 -19.53
CA LYS A 2 -16.66 -38.68 -18.07
C LYS A 2 -15.27 -38.43 -17.44
N LYS A 3 -14.24 -39.19 -17.82
CA LYS A 3 -12.85 -38.97 -17.35
C LYS A 3 -12.26 -37.65 -17.84
N PHE A 4 -12.59 -37.21 -19.05
CA PHE A 4 -12.14 -35.93 -19.62
C PHE A 4 -12.80 -34.74 -18.93
N LEU A 5 -14.11 -34.82 -18.66
CA LEU A 5 -14.85 -33.82 -17.88
C LEU A 5 -14.33 -33.69 -16.44
N LEU A 6 -13.94 -34.80 -15.81
CA LEU A 6 -13.36 -34.79 -14.46
C LEU A 6 -11.98 -34.10 -14.43
N VAL A 7 -11.11 -34.43 -15.39
CA VAL A 7 -9.78 -33.80 -15.51
C VAL A 7 -9.91 -32.30 -15.81
N LEU A 8 -10.84 -31.91 -16.69
CA LEU A 8 -11.11 -30.51 -16.99
C LEU A 8 -11.64 -29.76 -15.74
N ALA A 9 -12.57 -30.34 -15.00
CA ALA A 9 -13.09 -29.75 -13.75
C ALA A 9 -11.99 -29.62 -12.67
N LEU A 10 -11.10 -30.62 -12.55
CA LEU A 10 -9.95 -30.56 -11.66
C LEU A 10 -8.97 -29.46 -12.07
N LEU A 11 -8.66 -29.33 -13.36
CA LEU A 11 -7.79 -28.27 -13.88
C LEU A 11 -8.39 -26.88 -13.61
N LEU A 12 -9.69 -26.70 -13.88
CA LEU A 12 -10.44 -25.47 -13.57
C LEU A 12 -10.44 -25.15 -12.07
N ALA A 13 -10.64 -26.15 -11.21
CA ALA A 13 -10.59 -25.97 -9.77
C ALA A 13 -9.18 -25.58 -9.29
N MET A 14 -8.14 -26.19 -9.86
CA MET A 14 -6.75 -25.87 -9.52
C MET A 14 -6.33 -24.49 -10.03
N THR A 15 -6.76 -24.07 -11.22
CA THR A 15 -6.52 -22.71 -11.70
C THR A 15 -7.24 -21.69 -10.83
N ASN A 16 -8.50 -21.92 -10.47
CA ASN A 16 -9.26 -21.02 -9.61
C ASN A 16 -8.64 -20.91 -8.20
N ALA A 17 -8.14 -22.01 -7.65
CA ALA A 17 -7.45 -22.01 -6.36
C ALA A 17 -6.10 -21.25 -6.42
N ALA A 18 -5.33 -21.42 -7.51
CA ALA A 18 -4.09 -20.68 -7.71
C ALA A 18 -4.35 -19.17 -7.84
N THR A 19 -5.36 -18.76 -8.62
CA THR A 19 -5.72 -17.34 -8.76
C THR A 19 -6.24 -16.74 -7.45
N ALA A 20 -7.04 -17.48 -6.68
CA ALA A 20 -7.50 -17.02 -5.36
C ALA A 20 -6.32 -16.85 -4.39
N SER A 21 -5.37 -17.77 -4.41
CA SER A 21 -4.15 -17.67 -3.60
C SER A 21 -3.26 -16.49 -4.01
N GLU A 22 -3.18 -16.16 -5.29
CA GLU A 22 -2.44 -14.98 -5.77
C GLU A 22 -3.11 -13.68 -5.36
N LEU A 23 -4.44 -13.61 -5.45
CA LEU A 23 -5.24 -12.47 -5.00
C LEU A 23 -5.09 -12.24 -3.49
N ASP A 24 -5.21 -13.29 -2.67
CA ASP A 24 -5.06 -13.19 -1.22
C ASP A 24 -3.64 -12.70 -0.85
N ALA A 25 -2.62 -13.21 -1.55
CA ALA A 25 -1.24 -12.78 -1.36
C ALA A 25 -1.02 -11.31 -1.78
N ALA A 26 -1.70 -10.85 -2.83
CA ALA A 26 -1.64 -9.46 -3.26
C ALA A 26 -2.43 -8.53 -2.32
N ASP A 27 -3.60 -8.94 -1.81
CA ASP A 27 -4.40 -8.17 -0.85
C ASP A 27 -3.65 -7.96 0.47
N ILE A 28 -3.00 -9.02 0.99
CA ILE A 28 -2.22 -8.88 2.22
C ILE A 28 -0.97 -8.02 2.01
N ARG A 29 -0.31 -8.11 0.84
CA ARG A 29 0.81 -7.22 0.48
C ARG A 29 0.34 -5.76 0.38
N LEU A 30 -0.77 -5.50 -0.30
CA LEU A 30 -1.37 -4.17 -0.37
C LEU A 30 -1.71 -3.65 1.02
N THR A 31 -2.36 -4.47 1.85
CA THR A 31 -2.70 -4.09 3.23
C THR A 31 -1.45 -3.77 4.05
N CYS A 32 -0.39 -4.58 3.95
CA CYS A 32 0.90 -4.28 4.58
C CYS A 32 1.53 -2.98 4.06
N ALA A 33 1.44 -2.70 2.76
CA ALA A 33 1.92 -1.45 2.17
C ALA A 33 1.13 -0.24 2.69
N MET A 34 -0.21 -0.33 2.72
CA MET A 34 -1.09 0.70 3.29
C MET A 34 -0.80 0.93 4.77
N CYS A 35 -0.56 -0.13 5.55
CA CYS A 35 -0.19 0.00 6.96
C CYS A 35 1.20 0.64 7.13
N SER A 36 2.18 0.27 6.30
CA SER A 36 3.52 0.87 6.33
C SER A 36 3.53 2.34 5.90
N PHE A 37 2.73 2.72 4.89
CA PHE A 37 2.53 4.11 4.51
C PHE A 37 1.74 4.88 5.58
N GLY A 38 0.70 4.25 6.14
CA GLY A 38 -0.12 4.78 7.22
C GLY A 38 0.60 4.90 8.57
N ALA A 39 1.77 4.27 8.72
CA ALA A 39 2.60 4.36 9.92
C ALA A 39 3.32 5.70 10.07
N TYR A 40 3.50 6.43 8.95
CA TYR A 40 4.08 7.77 8.94
C TYR A 40 3.10 8.82 9.48
N SER A 41 3.65 9.99 9.82
CA SER A 41 2.91 11.09 10.47
C SER A 41 2.58 12.24 9.51
N SER A 42 2.30 11.91 8.25
CA SER A 42 1.91 12.88 7.23
C SER A 42 0.39 12.91 7.01
N ASP A 43 -0.11 13.97 6.37
CA ASP A 43 -1.53 14.10 6.02
C ASP A 43 -1.97 12.98 5.06
N GLU A 44 -1.10 12.59 4.13
CA GLU A 44 -1.32 11.52 3.18
C GLU A 44 -1.53 10.16 3.88
N SER A 45 -0.85 9.92 5.00
CA SER A 45 -1.01 8.72 5.81
C SER A 45 -2.42 8.59 6.40
N TYR A 46 -3.17 9.69 6.54
CA TYR A 46 -4.55 9.65 7.02
C TYR A 46 -5.49 8.95 6.05
N LEU A 47 -5.33 9.20 4.75
CA LEU A 47 -6.13 8.55 3.71
C LEU A 47 -6.00 7.03 3.80
N MET A 48 -4.77 6.52 3.92
CA MET A 48 -4.54 5.07 4.02
C MET A 48 -5.18 4.45 5.27
N ARG A 49 -5.14 5.15 6.41
CA ARG A 49 -5.83 4.71 7.62
C ARG A 49 -7.35 4.73 7.44
N SER A 50 -7.90 5.74 6.76
CA SER A 50 -9.32 5.81 6.42
C SER A 50 -9.75 4.64 5.53
N LEU A 51 -9.00 4.34 4.47
CA LEU A 51 -9.27 3.21 3.57
C LEU A 51 -9.15 1.85 4.29
N LEU A 52 -8.19 1.69 5.21
CA LEU A 52 -8.11 0.49 6.06
C LEU A 52 -9.38 0.31 6.90
N ASN A 53 -9.83 1.37 7.60
CA ASN A 53 -11.07 1.34 8.37
C ASN A 53 -12.29 1.02 7.49
N ALA A 54 -12.39 1.63 6.32
CA ALA A 54 -13.47 1.39 5.36
C ALA A 54 -13.51 -0.07 4.86
N ARG A 55 -12.34 -0.72 4.76
CA ARG A 55 -12.17 -2.16 4.46
C ARG A 55 -12.35 -3.07 5.68
N GLY A 56 -12.85 -2.54 6.79
CA GLY A 56 -13.18 -3.29 8.01
C GLY A 56 -11.99 -3.60 8.91
N TRP A 57 -10.84 -2.96 8.73
CA TRP A 57 -9.71 -3.11 9.62
C TRP A 57 -9.84 -2.18 10.84
N THR A 58 -9.50 -2.69 12.02
CA THR A 58 -9.39 -1.86 13.23
C THR A 58 -7.94 -1.47 13.43
N ILE A 59 -7.68 -0.19 13.76
CA ILE A 59 -6.33 0.35 13.92
C ILE A 59 -6.11 0.78 15.38
N GLU A 60 -5.16 0.14 16.05
CA GLU A 60 -4.66 0.54 17.36
C GLU A 60 -3.30 1.23 17.20
N LYS A 61 -3.14 2.45 17.73
CA LYS A 61 -1.86 3.14 17.72
C LYS A 61 -0.92 2.53 18.77
N ILE A 62 0.31 2.25 18.35
CA ILE A 62 1.41 1.81 19.22
C ILE A 62 2.41 2.95 19.32
N SER A 63 2.68 3.41 20.54
CA SER A 63 3.73 4.38 20.81
C SER A 63 4.39 4.07 22.14
N THR A 64 5.68 3.76 22.09
CA THR A 64 6.50 3.50 23.28
C THR A 64 7.73 4.38 23.20
N ASN A 65 7.92 5.20 24.24
CA ASN A 65 9.07 6.09 24.34
C ASN A 65 10.09 5.47 25.29
N SER A 66 11.36 5.47 24.91
CA SER A 66 12.44 5.00 25.78
C SER A 66 13.70 5.83 25.57
N ALA A 67 14.64 5.76 26.51
CA ALA A 67 15.94 6.40 26.35
C ALA A 67 16.76 5.85 25.16
N ARG A 68 16.36 4.72 24.57
CA ARG A 68 17.08 4.04 23.47
C ARG A 68 16.46 4.27 22.09
N ALA A 69 15.14 4.42 22.02
CA ALA A 69 14.39 4.67 20.79
C ALA A 69 12.97 5.15 21.09
N ASP A 70 12.40 5.95 20.18
CA ASP A 70 10.98 6.31 20.15
C ASP A 70 10.27 5.43 19.12
N ALA A 71 9.60 4.39 19.62
CA ALA A 71 8.91 3.45 18.77
C ALA A 71 7.51 3.94 18.40
N LYS A 72 7.23 4.01 17.10
CA LYS A 72 5.93 4.39 16.56
C LYS A 72 5.44 3.33 15.58
N GLY A 73 4.15 3.03 15.66
CA GLY A 73 3.53 2.07 14.75
C GLY A 73 2.04 1.92 14.98
N TYR A 74 1.46 0.94 14.31
CA TYR A 74 0.05 0.59 14.44
C TYR A 74 -0.09 -0.93 14.48
N LEU A 75 -1.00 -1.41 15.32
CA LEU A 75 -1.51 -2.77 15.28
C LEU A 75 -2.86 -2.76 14.58
N VAL A 76 -2.91 -3.35 13.40
CA VAL A 76 -4.09 -3.36 12.52
C VAL A 76 -4.68 -4.78 12.53
N SER A 77 -5.99 -4.92 12.77
CA SER A 77 -6.62 -6.24 12.98
C SER A 77 -7.94 -6.39 12.22
N ARG A 78 -8.18 -7.56 11.63
CA ARG A 78 -9.45 -7.96 11.02
C ARG A 78 -9.62 -9.47 11.10
N GLY A 79 -10.63 -9.93 11.83
CA GLY A 79 -10.83 -11.36 12.10
C GLY A 79 -9.60 -11.98 12.77
N ASP A 80 -9.10 -13.06 12.17
CA ASP A 80 -7.91 -13.80 12.63
C ASP A 80 -6.58 -13.23 12.08
N VAL A 81 -6.59 -12.07 11.43
CA VAL A 81 -5.38 -11.45 10.90
C VAL A 81 -5.00 -10.21 11.71
N LYS A 82 -3.73 -10.15 12.12
CA LYS A 82 -3.12 -8.98 12.76
C LYS A 82 -1.89 -8.53 12.01
N ILE A 83 -1.68 -7.23 11.88
CA ILE A 83 -0.55 -6.61 11.20
C ILE A 83 0.06 -5.57 12.14
N LEU A 84 1.28 -5.82 12.61
CA LEU A 84 2.06 -4.81 13.32
C LEU A 84 2.90 -4.03 12.30
N ALA A 85 2.49 -2.80 12.01
CA ALA A 85 3.21 -1.89 11.14
C ALA A 85 4.11 -0.96 11.95
N ILE A 86 5.40 -0.98 11.64
CA ILE A 86 6.43 -0.23 12.33
C ILE A 86 6.86 0.95 11.45
N ALA A 87 6.82 2.16 12.01
CA ALA A 87 7.22 3.36 11.30
C ALA A 87 8.74 3.39 11.09
N GLY A 88 9.15 3.75 9.87
CA GLY A 88 10.54 4.11 9.60
C GLY A 88 10.84 5.55 10.03
N THR A 89 12.12 5.93 9.97
CA THR A 89 12.53 7.34 9.99
C THR A 89 12.38 7.95 8.60
N GLU A 90 11.98 9.22 8.53
CA GLU A 90 11.65 9.93 7.27
C GLU A 90 12.91 10.44 6.54
N THR A 91 14.05 10.49 7.21
CA THR A 91 15.31 11.02 6.69
C THR A 91 16.31 9.91 6.37
N LEU A 92 16.42 9.59 5.07
CA LEU A 92 17.40 8.61 4.55
C LEU A 92 18.85 8.97 4.90
N LYS A 93 19.16 10.27 5.01
CA LYS A 93 20.47 10.76 5.44
C LYS A 93 20.77 10.35 6.88
N ASP A 94 19.78 10.38 7.77
CA ASP A 94 19.99 9.97 9.16
C ASP A 94 20.21 8.46 9.21
N VAL A 95 19.43 7.66 8.46
CA VAL A 95 19.64 6.21 8.39
C VAL A 95 21.01 5.83 7.81
N GLU A 96 21.47 6.49 6.73
CA GLU A 96 22.77 6.20 6.11
C GLU A 96 23.97 6.68 6.93
N VAL A 97 23.82 7.81 7.63
CA VAL A 97 24.81 8.34 8.57
C VAL A 97 24.83 7.52 9.86
N ASP A 98 23.67 7.06 10.36
CA ASP A 98 23.48 6.22 11.54
C ASP A 98 23.87 4.75 11.32
N PHE A 99 24.08 4.31 10.08
CA PHE A 99 24.71 3.01 9.78
C PHE A 99 26.17 2.91 10.26
N ARG A 100 26.69 3.96 10.89
CA ARG A 100 27.86 3.94 11.77
C ARG A 100 27.32 4.21 13.20
N PHE A 101 27.45 3.38 14.23
CA PHE A 101 28.51 2.49 14.66
C PHE A 101 27.92 1.46 15.66
N GLY A 102 27.91 0.17 15.32
CA GLY A 102 27.69 -0.88 16.31
C GLY A 102 27.05 -2.14 15.74
N ARG A 103 27.87 -3.19 15.58
CA ARG A 103 27.37 -4.55 15.46
C ARG A 103 27.26 -5.12 16.86
N VAL A 104 26.18 -5.83 17.11
CA VAL A 104 26.00 -6.55 18.35
C VAL A 104 25.65 -7.99 18.06
N ASN A 105 26.10 -8.88 18.93
CA ASN A 105 25.59 -10.24 18.95
C ASN A 105 24.09 -10.20 19.26
N LEU A 106 23.31 -10.93 18.46
CA LEU A 106 21.86 -10.99 18.56
C LEU A 106 21.40 -11.42 19.97
N ASN A 107 22.12 -12.36 20.59
CA ASN A 107 21.70 -13.06 21.80
C ASN A 107 22.06 -12.31 23.09
N ASP A 108 23.30 -11.83 23.20
CA ASP A 108 23.84 -11.26 24.45
C ASP A 108 24.15 -9.75 24.37
N ASN A 109 23.90 -9.13 23.21
CA ASN A 109 24.14 -7.70 22.97
C ASN A 109 25.60 -7.25 23.09
N THR A 110 26.55 -8.19 23.11
CA THR A 110 27.98 -7.85 23.13
C THR A 110 28.35 -7.10 21.86
N THR A 111 29.08 -5.99 22.00
CA THR A 111 29.63 -5.24 20.87
C THR A 111 30.65 -6.09 20.14
N LEU A 112 30.63 -6.05 18.81
CA LEU A 112 31.56 -6.79 17.97
C LEU A 112 32.46 -5.81 17.21
N ASP A 113 33.77 -6.03 17.31
CA ASP A 113 34.82 -5.16 16.75
C ASP A 113 35.24 -5.57 15.32
N GLU A 114 36.23 -4.87 14.75
CA GLU A 114 36.78 -5.11 13.40
C GLU A 114 37.30 -6.55 13.19
N ASP A 115 37.92 -7.16 14.20
CA ASP A 115 38.47 -8.52 14.11
C ASP A 115 37.37 -9.60 14.11
N ASP A 116 36.21 -9.27 14.68
CA ASP A 116 35.03 -10.14 14.65
C ASP A 116 34.35 -10.20 13.28
N LYS A 117 34.71 -9.29 12.37
CA LYS A 117 34.16 -9.20 11.01
C LYS A 117 34.55 -10.37 10.12
N ALA A 118 35.63 -11.08 10.44
CA ALA A 118 36.13 -12.21 9.66
C ALA A 118 35.49 -13.56 10.06
N SER A 119 34.80 -13.63 11.21
CA SER A 119 34.17 -14.87 11.65
C SER A 119 32.82 -15.06 10.95
N ALA A 120 32.79 -15.97 9.98
CA ALA A 120 31.58 -16.32 9.22
C ALA A 120 30.43 -16.87 10.08
N ASP A 121 30.71 -17.24 11.35
CA ASP A 121 29.81 -17.94 12.25
C ASP A 121 29.14 -17.03 13.29
N LYS A 122 29.52 -15.76 13.39
CA LYS A 122 28.95 -14.83 14.39
C LYS A 122 27.56 -14.32 13.99
N LEU A 123 26.57 -14.56 14.86
CA LEU A 123 25.19 -14.05 14.74
C LEU A 123 25.11 -12.57 15.14
N PHE A 124 25.52 -11.67 14.24
CA PHE A 124 25.38 -10.23 14.49
C PHE A 124 24.20 -9.59 13.78
N VAL A 125 23.71 -8.52 14.39
CA VAL A 125 22.65 -7.62 13.91
C VAL A 125 23.09 -6.17 14.11
N HIS A 126 22.51 -5.23 13.37
CA HIS A 126 22.71 -3.80 13.61
C HIS A 126 22.13 -3.41 14.97
N ARG A 127 22.91 -2.73 15.82
CA ARG A 127 22.48 -2.32 17.18
C ARG A 127 21.18 -1.52 17.15
N GLY A 128 21.09 -0.51 16.29
CA GLY A 128 19.89 0.34 16.22
C GLY A 128 18.63 -0.44 15.83
N PHE A 129 18.74 -1.43 14.94
CA PHE A 129 17.58 -2.25 14.55
C PHE A 129 17.12 -3.14 15.70
N ARG A 130 18.07 -3.73 16.43
CA ARG A 130 17.81 -4.54 17.62
C ARG A 130 17.17 -3.72 18.72
N ASP A 131 17.75 -2.58 19.07
CA ASP A 131 17.28 -1.75 20.18
C ASP A 131 15.87 -1.21 19.86
N TYR A 132 15.62 -0.77 18.63
CA TYR A 132 14.28 -0.36 18.21
C TYR A 132 13.29 -1.55 18.25
N ALA A 133 13.66 -2.74 17.74
CA ALA A 133 12.78 -3.92 17.81
C ALA A 133 12.46 -4.32 19.26
N ASP A 134 13.45 -4.26 20.15
CA ASP A 134 13.28 -4.55 21.57
C ASP A 134 12.33 -3.52 22.23
N VAL A 135 12.40 -2.24 21.87
CA VAL A 135 11.48 -1.19 22.34
C VAL A 135 10.07 -1.39 21.80
N VAL A 136 9.89 -1.68 20.50
CA VAL A 136 8.58 -1.97 19.90
C VAL A 136 7.89 -3.11 20.62
N LEU A 137 8.61 -4.19 20.93
CA LEU A 137 8.06 -5.37 21.59
C LEU A 137 7.95 -5.23 23.12
N SER A 138 8.42 -4.11 23.68
CA SER A 138 8.40 -3.87 25.12
C SER A 138 7.00 -3.50 25.63
N GLU A 139 6.90 -3.09 26.89
CA GLU A 139 5.64 -2.71 27.56
C GLU A 139 4.51 -3.76 27.44
N GLY A 140 4.89 -5.04 27.33
CA GLY A 140 3.95 -6.15 27.22
C GLY A 140 3.39 -6.38 25.82
N LEU A 141 3.77 -5.60 24.79
CA LEU A 141 3.24 -5.81 23.43
C LEU A 141 3.63 -7.18 22.88
N GLY A 142 4.90 -7.58 23.01
CA GLY A 142 5.36 -8.90 22.57
C GLY A 142 4.61 -10.03 23.25
N GLU A 143 4.42 -9.92 24.57
CA GLU A 143 3.69 -10.89 25.40
C GLU A 143 2.21 -10.95 25.01
N ARG A 144 1.59 -9.79 24.74
CA ARG A 144 0.20 -9.68 24.27
C ARG A 144 0.01 -10.35 22.91
N LEU A 145 0.92 -10.14 21.97
CA LEU A 145 0.89 -10.77 20.65
C LEU A 145 1.03 -12.30 20.77
N MET A 146 2.01 -12.78 21.54
CA MET A 146 2.19 -14.22 21.77
C MET A 146 1.01 -14.87 22.48
N ALA A 147 0.43 -14.20 23.48
CA ALA A 147 -0.74 -14.70 24.20
C ALA A 147 -1.95 -14.80 23.27
N SER A 148 -2.13 -13.82 22.38
CA SER A 148 -3.18 -13.83 21.37
C SER A 148 -3.03 -15.02 20.40
N LEU A 149 -1.83 -15.23 19.86
CA LEU A 149 -1.54 -16.37 19.00
C LEU A 149 -1.78 -17.71 19.73
N LYS A 150 -1.43 -17.82 21.01
CA LYS A 150 -1.72 -19.03 21.81
C LYS A 150 -3.23 -19.25 22.00
N LYS A 151 -3.99 -18.18 22.22
CA LYS A 151 -5.44 -18.24 22.48
C LYS A 151 -6.24 -18.57 21.22
N ASN A 152 -5.83 -18.06 20.06
CA ASN A 152 -6.50 -18.25 18.79
C ASN A 152 -5.58 -18.98 17.80
N PRO A 153 -5.71 -20.30 17.61
CA PRO A 153 -4.85 -21.08 16.71
C PRO A 153 -4.91 -20.67 15.23
N ASN A 154 -6.01 -20.06 14.78
CA ASN A 154 -6.17 -19.58 13.40
C ASN A 154 -5.53 -18.20 13.19
N GLU A 155 -5.17 -17.51 14.28
CA GLU A 155 -4.60 -16.16 14.18
C GLU A 155 -3.25 -16.19 13.48
N THR A 156 -3.09 -15.30 12.50
CA THR A 156 -1.83 -15.03 11.81
C THR A 156 -1.38 -13.60 12.09
N LEU A 157 -0.13 -13.46 12.52
CA LEU A 157 0.53 -12.19 12.75
C LEU A 157 1.46 -11.85 11.59
N TYR A 158 1.24 -10.69 11.00
CA TYR A 158 2.14 -10.07 10.03
C TYR A 158 2.92 -8.94 10.71
N LEU A 159 4.21 -8.86 10.43
CA LEU A 159 5.03 -7.70 10.75
C LEU A 159 5.38 -6.99 9.44
N THR A 160 5.21 -5.67 9.42
CA THR A 160 5.52 -4.88 8.23
C THR A 160 6.20 -3.56 8.58
N GLY A 161 6.91 -3.01 7.61
CA GLY A 161 7.55 -1.73 7.72
C GLY A 161 8.29 -1.35 6.45
N HIS A 162 8.55 -0.06 6.31
CA HIS A 162 9.31 0.52 5.22
C HIS A 162 10.69 0.97 5.68
N SER A 163 11.72 0.82 4.84
CA SER A 163 13.09 1.29 5.13
C SER A 163 13.59 0.79 6.50
N LEU A 164 13.96 1.68 7.43
CA LEU A 164 14.29 1.35 8.82
C LEU A 164 13.19 0.50 9.50
N GLY A 165 11.92 0.89 9.37
CA GLY A 165 10.80 0.15 9.97
C GLY A 165 10.71 -1.29 9.46
N GLY A 166 11.07 -1.51 8.18
CA GLY A 166 11.17 -2.87 7.62
C GLY A 166 12.29 -3.68 8.26
N ALA A 167 13.46 -3.07 8.49
CA ALA A 167 14.56 -3.75 9.18
C ALA A 167 14.19 -4.12 10.62
N VAL A 168 13.52 -3.21 11.32
CA VAL A 168 13.02 -3.44 12.68
C VAL A 168 11.96 -4.55 12.68
N ALA A 169 11.06 -4.60 11.70
CA ALA A 169 10.07 -5.67 11.56
C ALA A 169 10.71 -7.06 11.40
N ILE A 170 11.82 -7.16 10.65
CA ILE A 170 12.58 -8.42 10.51
C ILE A 170 13.17 -8.83 11.87
N VAL A 171 13.81 -7.89 12.58
CA VAL A 171 14.42 -8.21 13.89
C VAL A 171 13.37 -8.55 14.93
N ALA A 172 12.22 -7.87 14.93
CA ALA A 172 11.08 -8.21 15.79
C ALA A 172 10.54 -9.61 15.46
N GLY A 173 10.47 -9.99 14.18
CA GLY A 173 10.09 -11.33 13.74
C GLY A 173 11.05 -12.41 14.24
N ILE A 174 12.35 -12.13 14.19
CA ILE A 174 13.40 -12.98 14.78
C ILE A 174 13.16 -13.16 16.28
N ARG A 175 12.93 -12.07 17.03
CA ARG A 175 12.67 -12.13 18.48
C ARG A 175 11.46 -12.98 18.82
N LEU A 176 10.35 -12.83 18.10
CA LEU A 176 9.14 -13.63 18.31
C LEU A 176 9.36 -15.10 17.96
N THR A 177 10.11 -15.37 16.88
CA THR A 177 10.50 -16.73 16.48
C THR A 177 11.33 -17.42 17.57
N ASP A 178 12.31 -16.73 18.16
CA ASP A 178 13.13 -17.27 19.25
C ASP A 178 12.35 -17.49 20.54
N ARG A 179 11.26 -16.74 20.75
CA ARG A 179 10.31 -16.96 21.85
C ARG A 179 9.28 -18.07 21.56
N GLY A 180 9.43 -18.79 20.45
CA GLY A 180 8.65 -19.98 20.12
C GLY A 180 7.37 -19.72 19.33
N VAL A 181 7.22 -18.56 18.69
CA VAL A 181 6.12 -18.33 17.75
C VAL A 181 6.34 -19.18 16.49
N ASP A 182 5.30 -19.92 16.08
CA ASP A 182 5.32 -20.73 14.86
C ASP A 182 5.49 -19.85 13.62
N LYS A 183 6.46 -20.19 12.77
CA LYS A 183 6.75 -19.49 11.51
C LYS A 183 5.55 -19.44 10.57
N ASN A 184 4.68 -20.45 10.58
CA ASN A 184 3.50 -20.48 9.71
C ASN A 184 2.47 -19.42 10.11
N ARG A 185 2.55 -18.95 11.35
CA ARG A 185 1.64 -17.97 11.96
C ARG A 185 2.30 -16.60 12.16
N LEU A 186 3.57 -16.47 11.80
CA LEU A 186 4.36 -15.25 11.85
C LEU A 186 5.00 -14.98 10.49
N GLN A 187 4.45 -13.99 9.79
CA GLN A 187 4.88 -13.59 8.47
C GLN A 187 5.51 -12.19 8.55
N VAL A 188 6.58 -11.95 7.82
CA VAL A 188 7.21 -10.62 7.73
C VAL A 188 7.21 -10.17 6.29
N ILE A 189 6.57 -9.04 6.01
CA ILE A 189 6.53 -8.42 4.67
C ILE A 189 7.14 -7.04 4.80
N THR A 190 8.21 -6.74 4.08
CA THR A 190 8.89 -5.45 4.19
C THR A 190 9.03 -4.74 2.86
N PHE A 191 9.13 -3.42 2.90
CA PHE A 191 9.25 -2.56 1.72
C PHE A 191 10.58 -1.79 1.79
N GLY A 192 11.46 -1.97 0.82
CA GLY A 192 12.75 -1.26 0.79
C GLY A 192 13.67 -1.56 1.99
N SER A 193 13.49 -2.69 2.68
CA SER A 193 14.26 -2.95 3.90
C SER A 193 15.75 -3.19 3.62
N PRO A 194 16.67 -2.54 4.36
CA PRO A 194 18.09 -2.85 4.32
C PRO A 194 18.40 -4.24 4.90
N ALA A 195 19.60 -4.75 4.63
CA ALA A 195 20.04 -6.01 5.22
C ALA A 195 20.27 -5.85 6.73
N VAL A 196 19.72 -6.76 7.55
CA VAL A 196 19.67 -6.57 9.02
C VAL A 196 20.81 -7.20 9.80
N GLY A 197 21.43 -8.25 9.27
CA GLY A 197 22.47 -8.97 9.99
C GLY A 197 23.43 -9.77 9.12
N SER A 198 24.29 -10.50 9.83
CA SER A 198 25.33 -11.38 9.28
C SER A 198 24.82 -12.51 8.39
N ARG A 199 25.74 -13.17 7.68
CA ARG A 199 25.45 -14.41 6.94
C ARG A 199 25.03 -15.56 7.86
N ALA A 200 25.62 -15.69 9.05
CA ALA A 200 25.21 -16.69 10.03
C ALA A 200 23.76 -16.48 10.45
N LEU A 201 23.35 -15.23 10.68
CA LEU A 201 21.97 -14.87 11.03
C LEU A 201 21.03 -15.22 9.88
N ALA A 202 21.35 -14.78 8.66
CA ALA A 202 20.59 -15.09 7.47
C ALA A 202 20.37 -16.61 7.28
N LYS A 203 21.42 -17.42 7.45
CA LYS A 203 21.35 -18.88 7.36
C LYS A 203 20.49 -19.48 8.49
N THR A 204 20.62 -18.96 9.71
CA THR A 204 19.90 -19.47 10.89
C THR A 204 18.39 -19.26 10.77
N TYR A 205 17.96 -18.12 10.22
CA TYR A 205 16.53 -17.78 10.13
C TYR A 205 15.89 -18.06 8.78
N ALA A 206 16.66 -18.47 7.75
CA ALA A 206 16.15 -18.76 6.41
C ALA A 206 14.93 -19.70 6.42
N ASP A 207 14.96 -20.76 7.25
CA ASP A 207 13.89 -21.75 7.35
C ASP A 207 12.99 -21.56 8.58
N ARG A 208 13.32 -20.60 9.45
CA ARG A 208 12.62 -20.34 10.73
C ARG A 208 11.72 -19.10 10.69
N LEU A 209 11.93 -18.19 9.74
CA LEU A 209 11.13 -16.97 9.60
C LEU A 209 10.62 -16.85 8.15
N ASN A 210 9.31 -16.76 7.99
CA ASN A 210 8.73 -16.48 6.68
C ASN A 210 8.85 -14.99 6.36
N LEU A 211 9.88 -14.65 5.59
CA LEU A 211 10.23 -13.28 5.22
C LEU A 211 10.04 -13.06 3.72
N THR A 212 9.18 -12.11 3.37
CA THR A 212 9.03 -11.55 2.02
C THR A 212 9.55 -10.13 2.00
N ARG A 213 10.52 -9.84 1.13
CA ARG A 213 11.08 -8.52 0.92
C ARG A 213 10.61 -7.98 -0.42
N VAL A 214 9.78 -6.95 -0.38
CA VAL A 214 9.39 -6.16 -1.54
C VAL A 214 10.46 -5.11 -1.76
N ALA A 215 11.06 -5.11 -2.94
CA ALA A 215 12.20 -4.28 -3.24
C ALA A 215 12.03 -3.60 -4.60
N MET A 216 12.30 -2.30 -4.68
CA MET A 216 12.20 -1.58 -5.95
C MET A 216 13.43 -1.86 -6.82
N LYS A 217 13.23 -2.08 -8.12
CA LYS A 217 14.32 -2.13 -9.10
C LYS A 217 14.97 -0.74 -9.18
N GLY A 218 16.29 -0.66 -9.04
CA GLY A 218 17.02 0.62 -9.03
C GLY A 218 17.36 1.15 -7.64
N ASP A 219 16.66 0.69 -6.60
CA ASP A 219 16.90 1.11 -5.21
C ASP A 219 18.34 0.83 -4.75
N VAL A 220 19.07 1.92 -4.47
CA VAL A 220 20.51 1.94 -4.18
C VAL A 220 20.82 1.44 -2.77
N LEU A 221 19.87 1.50 -1.82
CA LEU A 221 20.08 1.04 -0.44
C LEU A 221 20.38 -0.47 -0.35
N LYS A 222 20.14 -1.22 -1.43
CA LYS A 222 20.57 -2.62 -1.58
C LYS A 222 22.09 -2.80 -1.56
N LYS A 223 22.88 -1.77 -1.87
CA LYS A 223 24.31 -1.91 -2.19
C LYS A 223 25.26 -1.51 -1.04
N SER A 224 24.90 -0.55 -0.20
CA SER A 224 25.84 0.05 0.79
C SER A 224 26.20 -0.89 1.94
N LEU A 225 25.24 -1.65 2.49
CA LEU A 225 25.48 -2.50 3.68
C LEU A 225 26.16 -3.84 3.38
N ARG A 226 26.14 -4.30 2.13
CA ARG A 226 26.77 -5.58 1.75
C ARG A 226 28.28 -5.55 1.95
N ALA A 227 28.92 -4.40 1.69
CA ALA A 227 30.35 -4.19 1.94
C ALA A 227 30.71 -4.31 3.43
N LEU A 228 29.74 -4.12 4.32
CA LEU A 228 29.89 -4.26 5.76
C LEU A 228 29.52 -5.67 6.25
N GLY A 229 29.33 -6.66 5.38
CA GLY A 229 29.07 -8.05 5.77
C GLY A 229 27.62 -8.34 6.18
N TYR A 230 26.70 -7.38 5.99
CA TYR A 230 25.27 -7.62 6.11
C TYR A 230 24.75 -8.30 4.85
N VAL A 231 23.90 -9.32 5.01
CA VAL A 231 23.30 -10.03 3.87
C VAL A 231 21.79 -10.13 4.00
N GLN A 232 21.13 -10.14 2.85
CA GLN A 232 19.69 -10.34 2.73
C GLN A 232 19.34 -11.83 2.78
N PHE A 233 18.15 -12.17 3.27
CA PHE A 233 17.56 -13.53 3.22
C PHE A 233 16.05 -13.46 3.01
N GLY A 234 15.37 -14.60 2.87
CA GLY A 234 13.94 -14.65 2.55
C GLY A 234 13.63 -14.38 1.07
N GLN A 235 12.35 -14.51 0.71
CA GLN A 235 11.85 -14.32 -0.64
C GLN A 235 11.98 -12.84 -1.04
N THR A 236 12.35 -12.58 -2.31
CA THR A 236 12.37 -11.23 -2.87
C THR A 236 11.29 -11.10 -3.93
N ILE A 237 10.47 -10.06 -3.81
CA ILE A 237 9.57 -9.59 -4.86
C ILE A 237 10.18 -8.29 -5.39
N GLU A 238 10.45 -8.23 -6.68
CA GLU A 238 10.98 -7.03 -7.33
C GLU A 238 9.85 -6.22 -7.96
N TYR A 239 9.68 -4.98 -7.51
CA TYR A 239 8.77 -4.01 -8.10
C TYR A 239 9.48 -3.09 -9.09
N ARG A 240 8.70 -2.52 -10.00
CA ARG A 240 9.15 -1.52 -10.97
C ARG A 240 8.20 -0.34 -10.93
N GLN A 241 8.75 0.84 -10.65
CA GLN A 241 8.04 2.10 -10.60
C GLN A 241 7.32 2.41 -11.92
N SER A 242 6.20 3.11 -11.82
CA SER A 242 5.45 3.57 -12.98
C SER A 242 6.26 4.54 -13.84
N LEU A 243 5.93 4.62 -15.13
CA LEU A 243 6.59 5.51 -16.09
C LEU A 243 6.30 6.99 -15.82
N ASP A 244 5.14 7.30 -15.23
CA ASP A 244 4.77 8.69 -14.92
C ASP A 244 5.25 9.16 -13.54
N ASP A 245 5.96 8.32 -12.81
CA ASP A 245 6.45 8.61 -11.47
C ASP A 245 7.94 9.00 -11.52
N ASN A 246 8.28 10.16 -10.95
CA ASN A 246 9.64 10.71 -10.92
C ASN A 246 10.27 10.68 -9.52
N HIS A 247 9.61 10.05 -8.55
CA HIS A 247 10.14 9.93 -7.20
C HIS A 247 11.39 9.09 -7.18
N PHE A 248 12.21 9.34 -6.14
CA PHE A 248 13.25 8.41 -5.75
C PHE A 248 12.63 7.02 -5.46
N GLU A 249 13.23 5.96 -6.00
CA GLU A 249 12.69 4.58 -5.98
C GLU A 249 12.44 4.03 -4.57
N HIS A 250 12.98 4.69 -3.54
CA HIS A 250 12.84 4.30 -2.14
C HIS A 250 11.70 5.02 -1.39
N LYS A 251 10.94 5.94 -2.00
CA LYS A 251 9.80 6.52 -1.29
C LYS A 251 8.70 5.46 -1.09
N MET A 252 8.07 5.43 0.09
CA MET A 252 7.02 4.45 0.40
C MET A 252 5.81 4.57 -0.55
N ALA A 253 5.51 5.79 -1.04
CA ALA A 253 4.49 6.04 -2.06
C ALA A 253 4.67 5.14 -3.30
N VAL A 254 5.90 4.99 -3.79
CA VAL A 254 6.18 4.18 -4.99
C VAL A 254 5.96 2.68 -4.72
N TYR A 255 6.28 2.23 -3.52
CA TYR A 255 5.98 0.85 -3.10
C TYR A 255 4.49 0.59 -2.97
N LEU A 256 3.74 1.56 -2.44
CA LEU A 256 2.30 1.48 -2.28
C LEU A 256 1.58 1.49 -3.64
N ASP A 257 1.95 2.37 -4.57
CA ASP A 257 1.46 2.36 -5.96
C ASP A 257 1.68 1.01 -6.65
N CYS A 258 2.88 0.44 -6.51
CA CYS A 258 3.17 -0.89 -7.06
C CYS A 258 2.33 -2.00 -6.39
N ALA A 259 2.06 -1.89 -5.08
CA ALA A 259 1.20 -2.85 -4.39
C ALA A 259 -0.26 -2.75 -4.83
N PHE A 260 -0.76 -1.55 -5.14
CA PHE A 260 -2.08 -1.39 -5.78
C PHE A 260 -2.09 -2.06 -7.15
N ARG A 261 -1.09 -1.80 -8.00
CA ARG A 261 -0.98 -2.43 -9.33
C ARG A 261 -0.97 -3.95 -9.26
N ASP A 262 -0.19 -4.52 -8.35
CA ASP A 262 -0.10 -5.96 -8.12
C ASP A 262 -1.46 -6.55 -7.71
N TYR A 263 -2.16 -5.88 -6.78
CA TYR A 263 -3.49 -6.29 -6.35
C TYR A 263 -4.54 -6.22 -7.46
N TYR A 264 -4.59 -5.14 -8.24
CA TYR A 264 -5.50 -5.05 -9.39
C TYR A 264 -5.15 -6.06 -10.48
N ALA A 265 -3.86 -6.31 -10.74
CA ALA A 265 -3.41 -7.31 -11.70
C ALA A 265 -3.80 -8.73 -11.29
N ALA A 266 -3.87 -9.01 -9.98
CA ALA A 266 -4.37 -10.26 -9.42
C ALA A 266 -5.92 -10.39 -9.44
N GLY A 267 -6.63 -9.40 -10.00
CA GLY A 267 -8.10 -9.37 -10.05
C GLY A 267 -8.78 -8.71 -8.85
N GLY A 268 -8.00 -8.05 -8.00
CA GLY A 268 -8.49 -7.28 -6.87
C GLY A 268 -9.16 -5.98 -7.27
N ASN A 269 -9.91 -5.41 -6.33
CA ASN A 269 -10.56 -4.11 -6.46
C ASN A 269 -10.70 -3.45 -5.08
N LEU A 270 -10.90 -2.13 -5.05
CA LEU A 270 -11.02 -1.36 -3.81
C LEU A 270 -12.43 -1.35 -3.25
N ARG A 271 -13.35 -2.12 -3.82
CA ARG A 271 -14.72 -2.16 -3.32
C ARG A 271 -14.78 -2.77 -1.93
N HIS A 272 -15.67 -2.23 -1.11
CA HIS A 272 -16.01 -2.76 0.19
C HIS A 272 -17.50 -2.57 0.46
N ASP A 273 -18.04 -3.41 1.34
CA ASP A 273 -19.41 -3.24 1.83
C ASP A 273 -19.47 -2.04 2.77
N SER A 274 -19.98 -0.94 2.24
CA SER A 274 -20.31 0.26 3.00
C SER A 274 -21.81 0.26 3.28
N SER A 275 -22.19 0.27 4.56
CA SER A 275 -23.58 0.43 5.00
C SER A 275 -24.13 1.83 4.70
N ASP A 276 -23.24 2.80 4.48
CA ASP A 276 -23.56 4.22 4.40
C ASP A 276 -23.59 4.72 2.95
N LYS A 277 -23.84 3.81 2.00
CA LYS A 277 -24.00 4.15 0.58
C LYS A 277 -25.22 5.05 0.41
N VAL A 278 -25.03 6.17 -0.26
CA VAL A 278 -26.14 7.05 -0.63
C VAL A 278 -26.91 6.38 -1.77
N PRO A 279 -28.22 6.13 -1.61
CA PRO A 279 -29.04 5.59 -2.68
C PRO A 279 -29.21 6.65 -3.76
N ALA A 280 -28.46 6.52 -4.85
CA ALA A 280 -28.48 7.46 -5.95
C ALA A 280 -28.36 6.72 -7.28
N LYS A 281 -29.26 7.01 -8.22
CA LYS A 281 -29.19 6.49 -9.61
C LYS A 281 -28.31 7.44 -10.42
N ILE A 282 -27.01 7.17 -10.41
CA ILE A 282 -25.99 8.02 -11.04
C ILE A 282 -25.54 7.34 -12.33
N TYR A 283 -25.57 8.06 -13.44
CA TYR A 283 -24.84 7.69 -14.65
C TYR A 283 -23.46 8.34 -14.60
N ALA A 284 -22.41 7.54 -14.39
CA ALA A 284 -21.03 8.00 -14.48
C ALA A 284 -20.59 7.98 -15.95
N ALA A 285 -20.46 9.18 -16.53
CA ALA A 285 -19.96 9.38 -17.89
C ALA A 285 -18.50 8.89 -18.02
N PRO A 286 -17.99 8.67 -19.25
CA PRO A 286 -16.60 8.29 -19.47
C PRO A 286 -15.67 9.28 -18.74
N LEU A 287 -14.67 8.77 -18.01
CA LEU A 287 -13.66 9.61 -17.39
C LEU A 287 -12.90 10.37 -18.49
N ILE A 288 -13.01 11.70 -18.50
CA ILE A 288 -12.29 12.55 -19.43
C ILE A 288 -10.87 12.74 -18.89
N VAL A 289 -9.87 12.24 -19.61
CA VAL A 289 -8.46 12.39 -19.24
C VAL A 289 -7.79 13.36 -20.21
N LEU A 290 -7.07 14.33 -19.66
CA LEU A 290 -6.33 15.28 -20.50
C LEU A 290 -5.16 14.60 -21.22
N LYS A 291 -5.15 14.69 -22.55
CA LYS A 291 -4.20 14.03 -23.44
C LYS A 291 -2.76 14.44 -23.14
N GLY A 292 -1.86 13.44 -23.14
CA GLY A 292 -0.43 13.63 -22.86
C GLY A 292 -0.12 13.85 -21.38
N GLY A 293 -1.14 13.80 -20.53
CA GLY A 293 -1.00 13.87 -19.09
C GLY A 293 -0.59 12.53 -18.46
N LEU A 294 -1.02 11.40 -19.01
CA LEU A 294 -0.82 10.10 -18.35
C LEU A 294 -0.52 8.99 -19.36
N SER A 295 0.33 8.06 -18.95
CA SER A 295 0.56 6.79 -19.61
C SER A 295 -0.72 5.95 -19.61
N LYS A 296 -0.85 5.05 -20.59
CA LYS A 296 -2.02 4.16 -20.67
C LYS A 296 -2.21 3.30 -19.40
N PRO A 297 -1.16 2.65 -18.84
CA PRO A 297 -1.29 1.89 -17.59
C PRO A 297 -1.81 2.71 -16.41
N ASP A 298 -1.32 3.95 -16.25
CA ASP A 298 -1.76 4.81 -15.14
C ASP A 298 -3.22 5.23 -15.28
N ARG A 299 -3.65 5.57 -16.50
CA ARG A 299 -5.04 5.91 -16.77
C ARG A 299 -5.99 4.76 -16.46
N GLU A 300 -5.64 3.54 -16.87
CA GLU A 300 -6.49 2.36 -16.65
C GLU A 300 -6.61 2.05 -15.16
N LEU A 301 -5.51 2.08 -14.42
CA LEU A 301 -5.53 1.85 -12.98
C LEU A 301 -6.30 2.94 -12.22
N ILE A 302 -6.03 4.21 -12.54
CA ILE A 302 -6.73 5.34 -11.91
C ILE A 302 -8.23 5.23 -12.16
N LEU A 303 -8.66 5.00 -13.40
CA LEU A 303 -10.07 4.81 -13.73
C LEU A 303 -10.73 3.74 -12.84
N LEU A 304 -10.11 2.57 -12.71
CA LEU A 304 -10.64 1.49 -11.87
C LEU A 304 -10.80 1.92 -10.41
N ALA A 305 -9.78 2.56 -9.84
CA ALA A 305 -9.82 3.02 -8.45
C ALA A 305 -10.84 4.14 -8.20
N LEU A 306 -10.97 5.09 -9.13
CA LEU A 306 -11.99 6.14 -9.04
C LEU A 306 -13.40 5.55 -9.11
N ASP A 307 -13.61 4.54 -9.97
CA ASP A 307 -14.91 3.88 -10.11
C ASP A 307 -15.26 3.02 -8.90
N ASP A 308 -14.28 2.32 -8.32
CA ASP A 308 -14.47 1.60 -7.06
C ASP A 308 -14.80 2.54 -5.91
N SER A 309 -14.10 3.67 -5.82
CA SER A 309 -14.37 4.72 -4.83
C SER A 309 -15.81 5.24 -4.94
N LEU A 310 -16.31 5.53 -6.14
CA LEU A 310 -17.72 5.91 -6.34
C LEU A 310 -18.68 4.79 -5.93
N ALA A 311 -18.42 3.54 -6.33
CA ALA A 311 -19.26 2.39 -5.98
C ALA A 311 -19.27 2.09 -4.48
N ASN A 312 -18.26 2.53 -3.72
CA ASN A 312 -18.21 2.44 -2.26
C ASN A 312 -19.09 3.48 -1.57
N HIS A 313 -19.35 4.61 -2.23
CA HIS A 313 -20.10 5.73 -1.65
C HIS A 313 -21.56 5.80 -2.12
N PHE A 314 -21.88 5.20 -3.27
CA PHE A 314 -23.20 5.30 -3.90
C PHE A 314 -23.73 3.93 -4.34
N GLY A 315 -25.02 3.68 -4.10
CA GLY A 315 -25.64 2.36 -4.28
C GLY A 315 -25.94 1.97 -5.74
N ASN A 316 -26.34 2.91 -6.60
CA ASN A 316 -26.82 2.62 -7.97
C ASN A 316 -26.04 3.43 -9.02
N VAL A 317 -24.71 3.27 -9.03
CA VAL A 317 -23.85 3.88 -10.05
C VAL A 317 -23.83 2.99 -11.29
N THR A 318 -24.32 3.53 -12.40
CA THR A 318 -24.22 2.93 -13.73
C THR A 318 -23.13 3.65 -14.50
N PHE A 319 -22.14 2.91 -14.96
CA PHE A 319 -21.02 3.48 -15.70
C PHE A 319 -21.26 3.40 -17.21
N ALA A 320 -20.74 4.36 -17.96
CA ALA A 320 -20.71 4.33 -19.41
C ALA A 320 -20.00 3.08 -19.96
N ASP A 321 -20.41 2.63 -21.15
CA ASP A 321 -19.79 1.47 -21.82
C ASP A 321 -18.33 1.79 -22.22
N GLU A 322 -18.11 2.96 -22.82
CA GLU A 322 -16.78 3.55 -22.93
C GLU A 322 -16.39 4.18 -21.60
N ARG A 323 -15.38 3.64 -20.93
CA ARG A 323 -15.06 4.03 -19.55
C ARG A 323 -14.19 5.28 -19.43
N SER A 324 -13.40 5.59 -20.45
CA SER A 324 -12.56 6.80 -20.46
C SER A 324 -12.29 7.28 -21.87
N VAL A 325 -12.08 8.59 -22.02
CA VAL A 325 -11.73 9.24 -23.28
C VAL A 325 -10.56 10.20 -23.06
N GLU A 326 -9.63 10.26 -24.02
CA GLU A 326 -8.52 11.22 -23.99
C GLU A 326 -8.79 12.42 -24.89
N LEU A 327 -8.84 13.63 -24.32
CA LEU A 327 -9.14 14.86 -25.04
C LEU A 327 -8.06 15.92 -24.80
N LYS A 328 -7.90 16.88 -25.73
CA LYS A 328 -7.14 18.11 -25.41
C LYS A 328 -8.04 19.04 -24.61
N GLU A 329 -7.44 19.96 -23.87
CA GLU A 329 -8.18 20.84 -22.95
C GLU A 329 -9.23 21.69 -23.67
N LYS A 330 -8.88 22.21 -24.85
CA LYS A 330 -9.78 22.96 -25.73
C LYS A 330 -10.89 22.11 -26.38
N ASP A 331 -10.75 20.79 -26.34
CA ASP A 331 -11.65 19.82 -26.95
C ASP A 331 -12.52 19.15 -25.87
N ILE A 332 -12.40 19.57 -24.59
CA ILE A 332 -13.32 19.13 -23.53
C ILE A 332 -14.72 19.59 -23.97
N PRO A 333 -15.72 18.70 -24.02
CA PRO A 333 -16.90 18.98 -24.83
C PRO A 333 -17.77 20.02 -24.16
N ASP A 334 -17.91 21.20 -24.79
CA ASP A 334 -18.94 22.17 -24.40
C ASP A 334 -20.36 21.67 -24.83
N GLY A 335 -20.47 20.62 -25.66
CA GLY A 335 -21.73 20.16 -26.27
C GLY A 335 -22.07 18.66 -26.22
N ASN A 336 -21.13 17.74 -25.91
CA ASN A 336 -21.41 16.28 -25.88
C ASN A 336 -22.09 15.81 -24.58
N PHE A 337 -22.36 16.71 -23.63
CA PHE A 337 -23.11 16.34 -22.42
C PHE A 337 -24.53 15.84 -22.74
N ASN A 338 -25.10 16.26 -23.87
CA ASN A 338 -26.40 15.78 -24.35
C ASN A 338 -26.43 14.27 -24.56
N GLU A 339 -25.33 13.66 -25.05
CA GLU A 339 -25.24 12.21 -25.22
C GLU A 339 -25.20 11.50 -23.86
N PHE A 340 -24.50 12.06 -22.88
CA PHE A 340 -24.46 11.52 -21.52
C PHE A 340 -25.82 11.63 -20.83
N ILE A 341 -26.55 12.72 -21.05
CA ILE A 341 -27.91 12.92 -20.54
C ILE A 341 -28.87 11.91 -21.18
N ALA A 342 -28.79 11.70 -22.50
CA ALA A 342 -29.60 10.69 -23.18
C ALA A 342 -29.30 9.28 -22.63
N ALA A 343 -28.01 8.92 -22.54
CA ALA A 343 -27.57 7.64 -22.00
C ALA A 343 -28.00 7.40 -20.54
N ALA A 344 -28.03 8.46 -19.72
CA ALA A 344 -28.53 8.40 -18.36
C ALA A 344 -30.04 8.15 -18.31
N ARG A 345 -30.84 8.84 -19.16
CA ARG A 345 -32.29 8.62 -19.26
C ARG A 345 -32.62 7.19 -19.70
N ASP A 346 -31.90 6.68 -20.69
CA ASP A 346 -32.07 5.31 -21.19
C ASP A 346 -31.78 4.25 -20.12
N ARG A 347 -30.96 4.59 -19.12
CA ARG A 347 -30.56 3.74 -18.00
C ARG A 347 -31.29 4.09 -16.69
N ASP A 348 -32.38 4.87 -16.76
CA ASP A 348 -33.17 5.29 -15.60
C ASP A 348 -32.34 5.96 -14.49
N CYS A 349 -31.28 6.69 -14.90
CA CYS A 349 -30.44 7.46 -14.00
C CYS A 349 -30.99 8.87 -13.80
N ARG A 350 -30.99 9.34 -12.56
CA ARG A 350 -31.48 10.67 -12.16
C ARG A 350 -30.40 11.74 -12.28
N TYR A 351 -29.14 11.33 -12.16
CA TYR A 351 -27.98 12.21 -12.16
C TYR A 351 -26.98 11.78 -13.22
N VAL A 352 -26.33 12.74 -13.86
CA VAL A 352 -25.16 12.53 -14.70
C VAL A 352 -23.94 13.05 -13.95
N LEU A 353 -22.94 12.20 -13.76
CA LEU A 353 -21.66 12.57 -13.18
C LEU A 353 -20.60 12.58 -14.28
N ILE A 354 -20.07 13.75 -14.58
CA ILE A 354 -18.96 13.96 -15.50
C ILE A 354 -17.71 14.20 -14.67
N ARG A 355 -16.63 13.47 -14.96
CA ARG A 355 -15.35 13.57 -14.26
C ARG A 355 -14.25 13.93 -15.26
N ILE A 356 -13.44 14.93 -14.91
CA ILE A 356 -12.32 15.40 -15.74
C ILE A 356 -11.03 15.33 -14.93
N LEU A 357 -10.13 14.43 -15.33
CA LEU A 357 -8.83 14.21 -14.71
C LEU A 357 -7.73 14.96 -15.47
N ARG A 358 -6.94 15.76 -14.74
CA ARG A 358 -5.81 16.51 -15.27
C ARG A 358 -4.56 16.20 -14.45
N ALA A 359 -3.43 15.99 -15.12
CA ALA A 359 -2.12 15.86 -14.50
C ALA A 359 -1.15 16.85 -15.15
N LYS A 360 -0.99 18.04 -14.55
CA LYS A 360 -0.16 19.12 -15.10
C LYS A 360 1.14 19.25 -14.31
N LYS A 361 2.27 19.47 -14.98
CA LYS A 361 3.54 19.75 -14.30
C LYS A 361 3.42 21.04 -13.49
N ILE A 362 3.90 21.01 -12.25
CA ILE A 362 4.05 22.20 -11.42
C ILE A 362 5.30 22.93 -11.90
N ARG A 363 5.14 24.23 -12.17
CA ARG A 363 6.24 25.06 -12.64
C ARG A 363 7.33 25.13 -11.56
N ASP A 364 8.58 24.98 -11.99
CA ASP A 364 9.77 25.10 -11.13
C ASP A 364 9.85 24.05 -9.99
N ALA A 365 9.06 22.97 -10.05
CA ALA A 365 9.11 21.90 -9.06
C ALA A 365 10.40 21.05 -9.18
N PRO A 366 11.11 20.76 -8.07
CA PRO A 366 12.45 20.15 -8.09
C PRO A 366 12.53 18.78 -8.78
N LEU A 367 11.45 17.98 -8.71
CA LEU A 367 11.40 16.61 -9.23
C LEU A 367 10.44 16.46 -10.43
N GLY A 368 10.04 17.59 -11.04
CA GLY A 368 9.03 17.59 -12.08
C GLY A 368 7.65 17.15 -11.56
N ASP A 369 7.37 17.47 -10.29
CA ASP A 369 6.12 17.16 -9.61
C ASP A 369 4.93 17.72 -10.39
N ARG A 370 3.79 17.07 -10.22
CA ARG A 370 2.57 17.32 -10.97
C ARG A 370 1.45 17.65 -10.01
N LEU A 371 0.60 18.57 -10.41
CA LEU A 371 -0.69 18.78 -9.79
C LEU A 371 -1.68 17.86 -10.51
N VAL A 372 -2.20 16.88 -9.78
CA VAL A 372 -3.29 16.01 -10.24
C VAL A 372 -4.59 16.61 -9.73
N THR A 373 -5.48 17.00 -10.65
CA THR A 373 -6.81 17.51 -10.30
C THR A 373 -7.89 16.64 -10.90
N LEU A 374 -8.94 16.43 -10.11
CA LEU A 374 -10.18 15.81 -10.53
C LEU A 374 -11.29 16.85 -10.37
N GLU A 375 -11.98 17.13 -11.47
CA GLU A 375 -13.17 17.97 -11.50
C GLU A 375 -14.40 17.10 -11.72
N GLU A 376 -15.46 17.35 -10.96
CA GLU A 376 -16.74 16.69 -11.11
C GLU A 376 -17.84 17.70 -11.41
N ILE A 377 -18.63 17.41 -12.43
CA ILE A 377 -19.84 18.15 -12.79
C ILE A 377 -21.01 17.20 -12.62
N VAL A 378 -22.00 17.61 -11.81
CA VAL A 378 -23.23 16.86 -11.60
C VAL A 378 -24.36 17.56 -12.32
N LEU A 379 -25.05 16.86 -13.21
CA LEU A 379 -26.24 17.33 -13.89
C LEU A 379 -27.46 16.54 -13.41
N ASP A 380 -28.64 17.16 -13.46
CA ASP A 380 -29.91 16.43 -13.35
C ASP A 380 -30.26 15.70 -14.66
N ALA A 381 -31.36 14.94 -14.65
CA ALA A 381 -31.85 14.23 -15.83
C ALA A 381 -32.25 15.14 -17.02
N ASN A 382 -32.37 16.45 -16.80
CA ASN A 382 -32.66 17.44 -17.84
C ASN A 382 -31.41 18.12 -18.38
N GLY A 383 -30.24 17.87 -17.77
CA GLY A 383 -28.97 18.49 -18.12
C GLY A 383 -28.69 19.79 -17.38
N PHE A 384 -29.47 20.16 -16.37
CA PHE A 384 -29.17 21.34 -15.55
C PHE A 384 -28.06 21.03 -14.55
N PRO A 385 -27.02 21.87 -14.44
CA PRO A 385 -25.95 21.67 -13.47
C PRO A 385 -26.47 21.84 -12.05
N LEU A 386 -26.27 20.83 -11.23
CA LEU A 386 -26.58 20.82 -9.80
C LEU A 386 -25.38 21.23 -8.96
N SER A 387 -24.19 20.77 -9.36
CA SER A 387 -22.93 21.15 -8.71
C SER A 387 -21.75 21.02 -9.67
N MET A 388 -20.71 21.79 -9.41
CA MET A 388 -19.39 21.66 -10.01
C MET A 388 -18.36 21.81 -8.90
N GLN A 389 -17.41 20.88 -8.86
CA GLN A 389 -16.41 20.83 -7.81
C GLN A 389 -15.08 20.33 -8.34
N THR A 390 -13.99 20.76 -7.71
CA THR A 390 -12.64 20.36 -8.08
C THR A 390 -11.83 20.09 -6.83
N SER A 391 -11.11 18.98 -6.82
CA SER A 391 -10.10 18.66 -5.81
C SER A 391 -8.80 18.26 -6.50
N GLY A 392 -7.69 18.30 -5.77
CA GLY A 392 -6.41 17.92 -6.32
C GLY A 392 -5.34 17.77 -5.26
N ALA A 393 -4.28 17.06 -5.63
CA ALA A 393 -3.12 16.83 -4.81
C ALA A 393 -1.84 16.96 -5.65
N SER A 394 -0.78 17.44 -5.01
CA SER A 394 0.56 17.45 -5.59
C SER A 394 1.19 16.06 -5.52
N THR A 395 1.99 15.69 -6.51
CA THR A 395 2.80 14.47 -6.49
C THR A 395 4.12 14.66 -5.74
N GLU A 396 4.21 15.57 -4.76
CA GLU A 396 5.44 15.76 -3.99
C GLU A 396 5.71 14.58 -3.04
N ASN A 397 4.65 14.08 -2.38
CA ASN A 397 4.68 12.95 -1.45
C ASN A 397 3.83 11.77 -1.92
N LEU A 398 3.13 11.92 -3.04
CA LEU A 398 2.20 10.95 -3.60
C LEU A 398 2.59 10.62 -5.03
N THR A 399 2.42 9.37 -5.43
CA THR A 399 2.36 9.01 -6.84
C THR A 399 1.14 9.67 -7.50
N ILE A 400 1.11 9.73 -8.84
CA ILE A 400 -0.06 10.26 -9.56
C ILE A 400 -1.32 9.45 -9.24
N PHE A 401 -1.20 8.12 -9.10
CA PHE A 401 -2.31 7.26 -8.71
C PHE A 401 -2.88 7.68 -7.35
N GLU A 402 -2.02 7.81 -6.33
CA GLU A 402 -2.45 8.18 -4.98
C GLU A 402 -3.02 9.60 -4.93
N ALA A 403 -2.45 10.54 -5.71
CA ALA A 403 -2.97 11.90 -5.82
C ALA A 403 -4.37 11.92 -6.45
N ALA A 404 -4.62 11.11 -7.48
CA ALA A 404 -5.94 10.98 -8.10
C ALA A 404 -6.97 10.36 -7.14
N LEU A 405 -6.58 9.30 -6.42
CA LEU A 405 -7.43 8.67 -5.42
C LEU A 405 -7.76 9.63 -4.27
N THR A 406 -6.76 10.39 -3.80
CA THR A 406 -6.95 11.45 -2.79
C THR A 406 -7.97 12.49 -3.24
N ALA A 407 -7.87 12.95 -4.49
CA ALA A 407 -8.82 13.91 -5.04
C ALA A 407 -10.25 13.36 -5.07
N GLN A 408 -10.45 12.09 -5.46
CA GLN A 408 -11.77 11.45 -5.48
C GLN A 408 -12.38 11.30 -4.08
N GLU A 409 -11.61 10.82 -3.11
CA GLU A 409 -12.10 10.64 -1.74
C GLU A 409 -12.51 12.00 -1.12
N SER A 410 -11.78 13.06 -1.44
CA SER A 410 -12.15 14.43 -1.07
C SER A 410 -13.47 14.89 -1.71
N LEU A 411 -13.72 14.54 -2.97
CA LEU A 411 -14.91 14.94 -3.71
C LEU A 411 -16.17 14.14 -3.31
N ASN A 412 -16.02 12.88 -2.91
CA ASN A 412 -17.13 12.02 -2.51
C ASN A 412 -17.95 12.64 -1.35
N ALA A 413 -17.29 13.25 -0.37
CA ALA A 413 -17.95 13.87 0.77
C ALA A 413 -18.92 14.99 0.33
N THR A 414 -18.47 15.83 -0.60
CA THR A 414 -19.27 16.92 -1.15
C THR A 414 -20.32 16.42 -2.14
N LEU A 415 -20.00 15.40 -2.96
CA LEU A 415 -20.93 14.78 -3.91
C LEU A 415 -22.17 14.23 -3.22
N LYS A 416 -22.01 13.63 -2.03
CA LYS A 416 -23.13 13.19 -1.18
C LYS A 416 -24.10 14.33 -0.84
N SER A 417 -23.63 15.57 -0.75
CA SER A 417 -24.50 16.72 -0.45
C SER A 417 -25.29 17.24 -1.67
N ALA A 418 -24.73 17.06 -2.87
CA ALA A 418 -25.34 17.51 -4.12
C ALA A 418 -26.43 16.58 -4.63
N ILE A 419 -26.38 15.30 -4.24
CA ILE A 419 -27.28 14.23 -4.67
C ILE A 419 -28.26 13.91 -3.54
N LYS A 420 -29.57 14.01 -3.80
CA LYS A 420 -30.65 13.87 -2.79
C LYS A 420 -31.72 12.86 -3.17
#